data_AF-A0A814P7U4-F1
#
_entry.id   AF-A0A814P7U4-F1
#
_cell.length_a   1.000
_cell.length_b   1.000
_cell.length_c   1.000
_cell.angle_alpha   90.00
_cell.angle_beta   90.00
_cell.angle_gamma   90.00
#
_symmetry.space_group_name_H-M   'P 1'
#
loop_
_entity.id
_entity.type
_entity.pdbx_description
1 polymer ?
#
loop_
_entity_poly.entity_id
_entity_poly.type
_entity_poly.pdbx_seq_one_letter_code
_entity_poly.pdbx_strand_id
1 'polypeptide(L)'
;MVYQDHFTKFIALRPLKNKSAFDVAGGLIDILTIFGVPVILQSDNGREFRNQVIVPLKQIWPDMSFVHGRARHPQSQGSVERANADIKKMIATWM
;
A
#
# COMPACT_ATOMS: atom_id res chain seq x y z
N MET A 1 -1.30 -2.57 7.33
CA MET A 1 -0.99 -2.03 6.00
C MET A 1 -0.56 -0.59 6.14
N VAL A 2 0.48 -0.19 5.41
CA VAL A 2 0.96 1.20 5.35
C VAL A 2 0.83 1.66 3.91
N TYR A 3 0.08 2.73 3.71
CA TYR A 3 -0.04 3.42 2.43
C TYR A 3 0.58 4.79 2.58
N GLN A 4 1.42 5.19 1.63
CA GLN A 4 2.04 6.50 1.60
C GLN A 4 1.74 7.17 0.28
N ASP A 5 1.18 8.38 0.34
CA ASP A 5 1.16 9.26 -0.82
C ASP A 5 2.59 9.73 -1.12
N HIS A 6 3.05 9.52 -2.35
CA HIS A 6 4.45 9.74 -2.69
C HIS A 6 4.82 11.23 -2.72
N PHE A 7 3.87 12.12 -3.03
CA PHE A 7 4.12 13.55 -3.14
C PHE A 7 4.15 14.23 -1.76
N THR A 8 3.05 14.14 -1.02
CA THR A 8 2.87 14.79 0.28
C THR A 8 3.57 14.07 1.44
N LYS A 9 3.95 12.79 1.22
CA LYS A 9 4.43 11.87 2.25
C LYS A 9 3.39 11.57 3.33
N PHE A 10 2.13 11.92 3.12
CA PHE A 10 1.03 11.55 4.01
C PHE A 10 0.94 10.02 4.13
N ILE A 11 0.76 9.52 5.34
CA ILE A 11 0.71 8.09 5.63
C ILE A 11 -0.67 7.72 6.17
N ALA A 12 -1.32 6.77 5.50
CA ALA A 12 -2.52 6.12 5.99
C ALA A 12 -2.18 4.73 6.53
N LEU A 13 -2.59 4.49 7.78
CA LEU A 13 -2.44 3.20 8.45
C LEU A 13 -3.78 2.47 8.49
N ARG A 14 -3.80 1.23 7.98
CA ARG A 14 -4.95 0.33 8.13
C ARG A 14 -4.51 -0.98 8.79
N PRO A 15 -5.06 -1.34 9.96
CA PRO A 15 -4.78 -2.65 10.55
C PRO A 15 -5.39 -3.74 9.65
N LEU A 16 -4.63 -4.82 9.44
CA LEU A 16 -5.13 -5.99 8.72
C LEU A 16 -5.17 -7.17 9.67
N LYS A 17 -6.23 -7.98 9.60
CA LYS A 17 -6.34 -9.22 10.38
C LYS A 17 -5.33 -10.26 9.88
N ASN A 18 -5.23 -10.42 8.55
CA ASN A 18 -4.24 -11.28 7.91
C ASN A 18 -3.59 -10.56 6.72
N LYS A 19 -2.50 -11.13 6.19
CA LYS A 19 -1.85 -10.67 4.94
C LYS A 19 -2.49 -11.31 3.70
N SER A 20 -3.78 -11.63 3.75
CA SER A 20 -4.48 -12.23 2.61
C SER A 20 -4.73 -11.17 1.53
N ALA A 21 -4.80 -11.58 0.26
CA ALA A 21 -5.17 -10.69 -0.83
C ALA A 21 -6.52 -9.99 -0.57
N PHE A 22 -7.48 -10.71 0.01
CA PHE A 22 -8.79 -10.17 0.36
C PHE A 22 -8.70 -9.05 1.41
N ASP A 23 -7.96 -9.28 2.51
CA ASP A 23 -7.79 -8.27 3.57
C ASP A 23 -7.05 -7.03 3.04
N VAL A 24 -6.04 -7.23 2.18
CA VAL A 24 -5.30 -6.14 1.54
C VAL A 24 -6.19 -5.34 0.59
N ALA A 25 -7.01 -6.00 -0.23
CA ALA A 25 -7.95 -5.32 -1.13
C ALA A 25 -8.96 -4.47 -0.36
N GLY A 26 -9.55 -5.01 0.71
CA GLY A 26 -10.46 -4.26 1.58
C GLY A 26 -9.78 -3.04 2.20
N GLY A 27 -8.60 -3.21 2.77
CA GLY A 27 -7.83 -2.11 3.33
C GLY A 27 -7.44 -1.04 2.29
N LEU A 28 -7.18 -1.43 1.04
CA LEU A 28 -6.91 -0.47 -0.04
C LEU A 28 -8.16 0.31 -0.40
N ILE A 29 -9.31 -0.34 -0.59
CA ILE A 29 -10.59 0.32 -0.88
C ILE A 29 -10.92 1.34 0.21
N ASP A 30 -10.74 0.98 1.49
CA ASP A 30 -10.96 1.89 2.63
C ASP A 30 -10.09 3.15 2.61
N ILE A 31 -8.90 3.07 2.02
CA ILE A 31 -7.99 4.23 1.90
C ILE A 31 -8.36 5.04 0.66
N LEU A 32 -8.54 4.37 -0.48
CA LEU A 32 -8.84 5.00 -1.77
C LEU A 32 -10.20 5.71 -1.77
N THR A 33 -11.16 5.24 -0.98
CA THR A 33 -12.45 5.93 -0.78
C THR A 33 -12.37 7.20 0.06
N ILE A 34 -11.29 7.39 0.83
CA ILE A 34 -11.06 8.59 1.64
C ILE A 34 -10.24 9.61 0.85
N PHE A 35 -9.16 9.18 0.21
CA PHE A 35 -8.19 10.07 -0.45
C PHE A 35 -8.41 10.23 -1.96
N GLY A 36 -9.25 9.37 -2.54
CA GLY A 36 -9.37 9.22 -3.99
C GLY A 36 -8.41 8.16 -4.54
N VAL A 37 -8.64 7.81 -5.80
CA VAL A 37 -7.88 6.77 -6.51
C VAL A 37 -6.68 7.41 -7.20
N PRO A 38 -5.44 6.91 -6.98
CA PRO A 38 -4.27 7.44 -7.65
C PRO A 38 -4.22 6.95 -9.11
N VAL A 39 -3.56 7.73 -9.96
CA VAL A 39 -3.24 7.30 -11.34
C VAL A 39 -2.23 6.14 -11.33
N ILE A 40 -1.31 6.13 -10.36
CA ILE A 40 -0.29 5.09 -10.20
C ILE A 40 -0.36 4.54 -8.79
N LEU A 41 -0.69 3.26 -8.65
CA LEU A 41 -0.57 2.52 -7.40
C LEU A 41 0.68 1.64 -7.46
N GLN A 42 1.65 1.92 -6.60
CA GLN A 42 2.90 1.17 -6.54
C GLN A 42 2.93 0.25 -5.30
N SER A 43 3.15 -1.05 -5.52
CA SER A 43 3.42 -2.02 -4.46
C SER A 43 4.78 -2.67 -4.61
N ASP A 44 5.22 -3.43 -3.60
CA ASP A 44 6.32 -4.37 -3.77
C ASP A 44 5.84 -5.65 -4.50
N ASN A 45 6.74 -6.62 -4.68
CA ASN A 45 6.42 -7.92 -5.28
C ASN A 45 5.84 -8.92 -4.25
N GLY A 46 5.21 -8.42 -3.19
CA GLY A 46 4.52 -9.22 -2.19
C GLY A 46 3.47 -10.14 -2.82
N ARG A 47 3.30 -11.34 -2.26
CA ARG A 47 2.32 -12.31 -2.79
C ARG A 47 0.88 -11.82 -2.58
N GLU A 48 0.69 -11.00 -1.57
CA GLU A 48 -0.57 -10.36 -1.20
C GLU A 48 -1.04 -9.31 -2.20
N PHE A 49 -0.14 -8.77 -3.03
CA PHE A 49 -0.46 -7.77 -4.07
C PHE A 49 -0.54 -8.38 -5.48
N ARG A 50 -0.61 -9.70 -5.60
CA ARG A 50 -0.73 -10.39 -6.91
C ARG A 50 -2.10 -10.16 -7.57
N ASN A 51 -2.26 -10.74 -8.76
CA ASN A 51 -3.44 -10.65 -9.62
C ASN A 51 -4.81 -10.70 -8.92
N GLN A 52 -4.93 -11.41 -7.79
CA GLN A 52 -6.17 -11.50 -7.02
C GLN A 52 -6.65 -10.14 -6.46
N VAL A 53 -5.74 -9.20 -6.19
CA VAL A 53 -6.08 -7.82 -5.77
C VAL A 53 -6.14 -6.89 -6.96
N ILE A 54 -5.15 -6.98 -7.85
CA ILE A 54 -4.99 -6.04 -8.96
C ILE A 54 -6.15 -6.14 -9.96
N VAL A 55 -6.56 -7.35 -10.33
CA VAL A 55 -7.57 -7.55 -11.37
C VAL A 55 -8.93 -6.96 -10.96
N PRO A 56 -9.48 -7.26 -9.76
CA PRO A 56 -10.71 -6.63 -9.30
C PRO A 56 -10.60 -5.10 -9.18
N LEU A 57 -9.48 -4.60 -8.64
CA LEU A 57 -9.31 -3.15 -8.48
C LEU A 57 -9.26 -2.41 -9.83
N LYS A 58 -8.65 -3.01 -10.86
CA LYS A 58 -8.65 -2.46 -12.23
C LYS A 58 -10.01 -2.50 -12.91
N GLN A 59 -10.89 -3.44 -12.54
CA GLN A 59 -12.26 -3.46 -13.05
C GLN A 59 -13.07 -2.28 -12.50
N ILE A 60 -12.82 -1.90 -11.24
CA ILE A 60 -13.48 -0.77 -10.59
C ILE A 60 -12.87 0.56 -11.06
N TRP A 61 -11.54 0.61 -11.22
CA TRP A 61 -10.79 1.80 -11.61
C TRP A 61 -9.89 1.52 -12.81
N PRO A 62 -10.44 1.58 -14.04
CA PRO A 62 -9.70 1.23 -15.26
C PRO A 62 -8.53 2.19 -15.55
N ASP A 63 -8.64 3.45 -15.13
CA ASP A 63 -7.59 4.45 -15.32
C ASP A 63 -6.41 4.29 -14.33
N MET A 64 -6.57 3.46 -13.30
CA MET A 64 -5.51 3.20 -12.33
C MET A 64 -4.48 2.24 -12.92
N SER A 65 -3.25 2.71 -13.04
CA SER A 65 -2.09 1.88 -13.38
C SER A 65 -1.49 1.25 -12.11
N PHE A 66 -1.26 -0.05 -12.15
CA PHE A 66 -0.62 -0.78 -11.07
C PHE A 66 0.83 -1.08 -11.43
N VAL A 67 1.78 -0.63 -10.62
CA VAL A 67 3.22 -0.77 -10.86
C VAL A 67 3.83 -1.58 -9.73
N HIS A 68 4.57 -2.63 -10.07
CA HIS A 68 5.37 -3.35 -9.09
C HIS A 68 6.75 -2.70 -8.99
N GLY A 69 7.27 -2.59 -7.77
CA GLY A 69 8.65 -2.20 -7.53
C GLY A 69 9.61 -3.13 -8.28
N ARG A 70 10.66 -2.56 -8.90
CA ARG A 70 11.69 -3.37 -9.59
C ARG A 70 12.31 -4.35 -8.61
N ALA A 71 12.40 -5.62 -9.01
CA ALA A 71 13.12 -6.63 -8.26
C ALA A 71 14.58 -6.15 -8.03
N ARG A 72 15.06 -6.22 -6.77
CA ARG A 72 16.42 -5.86 -6.34
C ARG A 72 16.78 -4.36 -6.37
N HIS A 73 15.81 -3.46 -6.45
CA HIS A 73 16.03 -2.01 -6.25
C HIS A 73 15.26 -1.46 -5.03
N PRO A 74 15.67 -1.83 -3.80
CA PRO A 74 15.00 -1.40 -2.56
C PRO A 74 14.99 0.12 -2.36
N GLN A 75 15.87 0.87 -3.03
CA GLN A 75 15.91 2.34 -2.95
C GLN A 75 14.60 3.03 -3.38
N SER A 76 13.81 2.46 -4.31
CA SER A 76 12.53 3.05 -4.70
C SER A 76 11.41 2.85 -3.67
N GLN A 77 11.63 1.97 -2.68
CA GLN A 77 10.71 1.66 -1.58
C GLN A 77 11.23 2.19 -0.22
N GLY A 78 12.46 2.72 -0.17
CA GLY A 78 13.11 3.15 1.07
C GLY A 78 12.40 4.28 1.82
N SER A 79 11.51 5.04 1.16
CA SER A 79 10.65 6.02 1.84
C SER A 79 9.61 5.32 2.73
N VAL A 80 8.94 4.30 2.19
CA VAL A 80 7.92 3.52 2.91
C VAL A 80 8.57 2.66 3.98
N GLU A 81 9.74 2.08 3.72
CA GLU A 81 10.47 1.28 4.72
C GLU A 81 10.91 2.11 5.93
N ARG A 82 11.38 3.35 5.72
CA ARG A 82 11.69 4.27 6.82
C ARG A 82 10.44 4.65 7.60
N ALA A 83 9.36 5.01 6.91
CA ALA A 83 8.08 5.29 7.56
C ALA A 83 7.60 4.10 8.42
N ASN A 84 7.73 2.87 7.91
CA ASN A 84 7.39 1.66 8.66
C ASN A 84 8.23 1.51 9.94
N ALA A 85 9.52 1.85 9.90
CA ALA A 85 10.39 1.81 11.09
C ALA A 85 9.97 2.85 12.13
N ASP A 86 9.70 4.09 11.70
CA ASP A 86 9.27 5.18 12.59
C ASP A 86 7.93 4.85 13.26
N ILE A 87 6.95 4.35 12.49
CA ILE A 87 5.63 3.96 12.99
C ILE A 87 5.73 2.84 14.03
N LYS A 88 6.56 1.83 13.79
CA LYS A 88 6.80 0.75 14.78
C LYS A 88 7.36 1.31 16.08
N LYS A 89 8.32 2.25 16.00
CA LYS A 89 8.90 2.90 17.18
C LYS A 89 7.87 3.74 17.93
N MET A 90 7.03 4.49 17.23
CA MET A 90 5.95 5.28 17.82
C MET A 90 4.96 4.40 18.57
N ILE A 91 4.48 3.32 17.95
CA ILE A 91 3.56 2.37 18.58
C ILE A 91 4.21 1.72 19.82
N ALA A 92 5.46 1.27 19.71
CA ALA A 92 6.18 0.66 20.82
C ALA A 92 6.45 1.61 21.99
N THR A 93 6.54 2.91 21.73
CA THR A 93 6.72 3.94 22.77
C THR A 93 5.38 4.31 23.44
N TRP A 94 4.28 4.19 22.70
CA TRP A 94 2.94 4.47 23.22
C TRP A 94 2.39 3.36 24.12
N MET A 95 2.77 2.11 23.85
CA MET A 95 2.46 0.94 24.68
C MET A 95 3.31 0.91 25.95
#